data_AF-A0A936MF66-F1
#
_entry.id   AF-A0A936MF66-F1
#
_cell.length_a   1.000
_cell.length_b   1.000
_cell.length_c   1.000
_cell.angle_alpha   90.00
_cell.angle_beta   90.00
_cell.angle_gamma   90.00
#
_symmetry.space_group_name_H-M   'P 1'
#
loop_
_entity.id
_entity.type
_entity.pdbx_description
1 polymer ?
#
loop_
_entity_poly.entity_id
_entity_poly.type
_entity_poly.pdbx_seq_one_letter_code
_entity_poly.pdbx_strand_id
1 'polypeptide(L)' 'MNQDLSKSTDDIIVGLDIGTSKVCVLVVATDSSRQTLNILGIGLADSEGLRRGVVVHIEKR' A
#
# COMPACT_ATOMS: atom_id res chain seq x y z
N MET A 1 -19.56 17.92 30.21
CA MET A 1 -19.54 16.75 29.32
C MET A 1 -18.73 17.13 28.09
N ASN A 2 -17.41 17.01 28.16
CA ASN A 2 -16.53 17.22 27.01
C ASN A 2 -15.99 15.84 26.67
N GLN A 3 -16.61 15.18 25.68
CA GLN A 3 -15.95 14.06 25.02
C GLN A 3 -14.88 14.69 24.16
N ASP A 4 -13.63 14.51 24.58
CA ASP A 4 -12.49 14.83 23.76
C ASP A 4 -12.67 14.04 22.45
N LEU A 5 -12.92 14.74 21.35
CA LEU A 5 -13.01 14.15 20.02
C LEU A 5 -11.59 13.79 19.58
N SER A 6 -10.96 12.82 20.25
CA SER A 6 -9.85 12.10 19.67
C SER A 6 -10.43 11.32 18.52
N LYS A 7 -10.49 11.96 17.36
CA LYS A 7 -10.76 11.32 16.08
C LYS A 7 -9.74 10.19 15.99
N SER A 8 -10.14 8.95 16.29
CA SER A 8 -9.35 7.77 15.94
C SER A 8 -9.35 7.77 14.42
N THR A 9 -8.38 8.47 13.86
CA THR A 9 -8.24 8.58 12.43
C THR A 9 -7.73 7.21 12.03
N ASP A 10 -8.58 6.45 11.34
CA ASP A 10 -8.18 5.16 10.79
C ASP A 10 -6.99 5.41 9.86
N ASP A 11 -5.85 4.84 10.22
CA ASP A 11 -4.61 5.02 9.50
C ASP A 11 -4.66 4.25 8.19
N ILE A 12 -4.19 4.88 7.12
CA ILE A 12 -4.05 4.22 5.82
C ILE A 12 -2.66 3.61 5.73
N ILE A 13 -2.62 2.29 5.54
CA ILE A 13 -1.39 1.53 5.33
C ILE A 13 -1.37 1.04 3.88
N VAL A 14 -0.23 1.18 3.23
CA VAL A 14 -0.03 0.75 1.85
C VAL A 14 1.11 -0.27 1.79
N GLY A 15 0.79 -1.48 1.33
CA GLY A 15 1.79 -2.49 0.97
C GLY A 15 2.16 -2.36 -0.50
N LEU A 16 3.46 -2.27 -0.79
CA LEU A 16 4.01 -2.24 -2.15
C LEU A 16 4.90 -3.46 -2.36
N ASP A 17 4.62 -4.23 -3.40
CA ASP A 17 5.47 -5.32 -3.87
C ASP A 17 5.94 -5.04 -5.29
N ILE A 18 7.24 -5.09 -5.51
CA ILE A 18 7.85 -4.76 -6.81
C ILE A 18 8.48 -6.03 -7.38
N GLY A 19 7.67 -6.77 -8.13
CA GLY A 19 8.13 -7.94 -8.87
C GLY A 19 8.83 -7.57 -10.18
N THR A 20 9.53 -8.55 -10.75
CA THR A 20 10.12 -8.44 -12.09
C THR A 20 9.08 -8.42 -13.21
N SER A 21 7.86 -8.85 -12.94
CA SER A 21 6.79 -8.94 -13.94
C SER A 21 5.66 -7.96 -13.67
N LYS A 22 5.33 -7.73 -12.40
CA LYS A 22 4.25 -6.84 -11.97
C LYS A 22 4.67 -6.05 -10.75
N VAL A 23 4.18 -4.82 -10.63
CA VAL A 23 4.15 -4.07 -9.38
C VAL A 23 2.75 -4.20 -8.79
N CYS A 24 2.66 -4.54 -7.51
CA CYS A 24 1.42 -4.77 -6.79
C CYS A 24 1.30 -3.80 -5.63
N VAL A 25 0.08 -3.31 -5.39
CA VAL A 25 -0.25 -2.43 -4.26
C VAL A 25 -1.47 -2.97 -3.55
N LEU A 26 -1.42 -2.98 -2.22
CA LEU A 26 -2.57 -3.25 -1.36
C LEU A 26 -2.76 -2.06 -0.42
N VAL A 27 -3.95 -1.46 -0.43
CA VAL A 27 -4.30 -0.35 0.45
C VAL A 27 -5.26 -0.86 1.51
N VAL A 28 -4.97 -0.60 2.78
CA VAL A 28 -5.81 -0.96 3.91
C VAL A 28 -6.01 0.22 4.85
N ALA A 29 -7.15 0.26 5.53
CA ALA A 29 -7.37 1.11 6.69
C ALA A 29 -7.26 0.28 7.97
N THR A 30 -6.66 0.85 9.01
CA THR A 30 -6.76 0.27 10.36
C THR A 30 -8.16 0.48 10.90
N ASP A 31 -8.68 -0.51 11.62
CA ASP A 31 -9.84 -0.33 12.50
C ASP A 31 -9.32 -0.46 13.92
N SER A 32 -9.03 0.68 14.55
CA SER A 32 -8.45 0.72 15.90
C SER A 32 -9.40 0.16 16.96
N SER A 33 -10.71 0.18 16.71
CA SER A 33 -11.72 -0.32 17.63
C SER A 33 -11.79 -1.86 17.63
N ARG A 34 -11.56 -2.48 16.46
CA ARG A 34 -11.63 -3.93 16.25
C ARG A 34 -10.26 -4.59 16.19
N GLN A 35 -9.18 -3.82 16.18
CA GLN A 35 -7.81 -4.27 15.95
C GLN A 35 -7.68 -5.08 14.64
N THR A 36 -8.37 -4.65 13.59
CA THR A 36 -8.38 -5.30 12.28
C THR A 36 -7.86 -4.37 11.18
N LEU A 37 -7.59 -4.94 10.01
CA LEU A 37 -7.28 -4.20 8.79
C LEU A 37 -8.42 -4.41 7.78
N ASN A 38 -8.93 -3.33 7.22
CA ASN A 38 -9.95 -3.36 6.19
C ASN A 38 -9.30 -3.09 4.82
N ILE A 39 -9.47 -4.01 3.87
CA ILE A 39 -8.95 -3.82 2.51
C ILE A 39 -9.79 -2.76 1.80
N LEU A 40 -9.12 -1.70 1.36
CA LEU A 40 -9.74 -0.61 0.60
C LEU A 40 -9.59 -0.81 -0.91
N GLY A 41 -8.47 -1.37 -1.34
CA GLY A 41 -8.22 -1.59 -2.77
C GLY A 41 -6.91 -2.30 -3.07
N ILE A 42 -6.82 -2.79 -4.31
CA ILE A 42 -5.65 -3.48 -4.86
C ILE A 42 -5.31 -2.81 -6.20
N GLY A 43 -4.02 -2.57 -6.43
CA GLY A 43 -3.48 -2.06 -7.70
C GLY A 43 -2.47 -3.04 -8.28
N LEU A 44 -2.49 -3.21 -9.60
CA LEU A 44 -1.54 -4.03 -10.34
C LEU A 44 -1.09 -3.26 -11.58
N ALA A 45 0.22 -3.26 -11.85
CA ALA A 45 0.80 -2.66 -13.04
C ALA A 45 1.87 -3.58 -13.62
N ASP A 46 2.04 -3.58 -14.95
CA ASP A 46 3.18 -4.24 -15.59
C ASP A 46 4.51 -3.64 -15.16
N SER A 47 5.49 -4.49 -14.88
CA SER A 47 6.83 -4.10 -14.47
C SER A 47 7.82 -4.42 -15.57
N GLU A 48 8.52 -3.40 -16.05
CA GLU A 48 9.65 -3.56 -16.95
C GLU A 48 10.96 -3.13 -16.28
N GLY A 49 10.90 -2.48 -15.11
CA GLY A 49 12.05 -1.87 -14.44
C GLY A 49 12.99 -2.84 -13.75
N LEU A 50 12.55 -4.06 -13.46
CA LEU A 50 13.29 -5.07 -12.71
C LEU A 50 13.50 -6.35 -13.53
N ARG A 51 14.72 -6.89 -13.49
CA ARG A 51 15.04 -8.20 -14.09
C ARG A 51 15.99 -8.96 -13.18
N ARG A 52 15.66 -10.21 -12.83
CA ARG A 52 16.45 -11.06 -11.90
C ARG A 52 16.83 -10.33 -10.59
N GLY A 53 15.92 -9.51 -10.06
CA GLY A 53 16.14 -8.78 -8.81
C GLY A 53 17.04 -7.55 -8.90
N VAL A 54 17.44 -7.13 -10.11
CA VAL A 54 18.19 -5.89 -10.35
C VAL A 54 17.41 -4.90 -11.18
N VAL A 55 17.61 -3.60 -10.91
CA VAL A 55 17.01 -2.50 -11.68
C VAL A 55 17.72 -2.37 -13.02
N VAL A 56 16.96 -2.41 -14.12
CA VAL A 56 17.52 -2.45 -15.49
C VAL A 56 17.08 -1.30 -16.40
N HIS A 57 16.05 -0.52 -16.03
CA HIS A 57 15.56 0.62 -16.82
C HIS A 57 15.59 1.92 -16.02
N ILE A 58 16.80 2.39 -15.68
CA ILE A 58 17.01 3.62 -14.90
C ILE A 58 16.72 4.89 -15.73
N GLU A 59 16.80 4.83 -17.06
CA GLU A 59 16.67 6.02 -17.94
C GLU A 59 15.27 6.22 -18.54
N LYS A 60 14.28 5.39 -18.20
CA LYS A 60 12.92 5.54 -18.70
C LYS A 60 12.28 6.79 -18.05
N ARG A 61 12.18 7.88 -18.83
CA ARG A 61 11.42 9.09 -18.47
C ARG A 61 9.96 8.96 -18.90
#